data_AF-A0A8X8X8T3-F1
#
_entry.id   AF-A0A8X8X8T3-F1
#
_cell.length_a   1.000
_cell.length_b   1.000
_cell.length_c   1.000
_cell.angle_alpha   90.00
_cell.angle_beta   90.00
_cell.angle_gamma   90.00
#
_symmetry.space_group_name_H-M   'P 1'
#
loop_
_entity.id
_entity.type
_entity.pdbx_description
1 polymer ?
#
loop_
_entity_poly.entity_id
_entity_poly.type
_entity_poly.pdbx_seq_one_letter_code
_entity_poly.pdbx_strand_id
1 'polypeptide(L)'
;MHSWWESISRARSRIHLLSSLLPSPPHLDPLSSLADTDRPARSLLLSSPAYSSLSAALSSPSSGHADDPLCRWLYETYLSSDPDLRLVVLSALPLLASAYLRRIHHPAAESPPSLAGFEAVLLALYSSVAKSRNGKAVTVSIPDLSQPSLYHAPRNPSPSSNPSGTSIGILSPPLEPQMAVKSTKRACIVGVALDCYYKQISQMPRWSKLDFCNFAAVWAGVDCPCTSDFDGKPVDFIDKNDRRCSGNGFGDDDEIRVESDEIDRVVERVRDLEIENGEEEDLRIPLPWELLQPVLRILAHCLLGPLNADEVKDAASVAVRRLYARASHDLVPQAILATRSLIQLDKGMREAANAAAAAANGSDSNANTPSKAKKPEILLASK
;
A
#
# COMPACT_ATOMS: atom_id res chain seq x y z
N MET A 1 -10.54 5.83 37.46
CA MET A 1 -11.90 6.03 36.91
C MET A 1 -12.08 7.37 36.20
N HIS A 2 -11.40 8.46 36.59
CA HIS A 2 -11.48 9.77 35.91
C HIS A 2 -11.02 9.77 34.44
N SER A 3 -9.96 9.03 34.10
CA SER A 3 -9.40 8.99 32.74
C SER A 3 -10.36 8.46 31.66
N TRP A 4 -11.28 7.56 31.99
CA TRP A 4 -12.21 6.98 31.01
C TRP A 4 -13.36 7.94 30.67
N TRP A 5 -13.98 8.54 31.69
CA TRP A 5 -15.03 9.54 31.49
C TRP A 5 -14.51 10.81 30.79
N GLU A 6 -13.27 11.22 31.08
CA GLU A 6 -12.62 12.34 30.39
C GLU A 6 -12.40 12.04 28.89
N SER A 7 -12.00 10.81 28.54
CA SER A 7 -11.87 10.37 27.14
C SER A 7 -13.22 10.41 26.42
N ILE A 8 -14.27 9.88 27.03
CA ILE A 8 -15.63 9.91 26.46
C ILE A 8 -16.13 11.35 26.28
N SER A 9 -16.02 12.18 27.31
CA SER A 9 -16.44 13.59 27.24
C SER A 9 -15.71 14.34 26.13
N ARG A 10 -14.40 14.10 25.98
CA ARG A 10 -13.59 14.68 24.90
C ARG A 10 -13.99 14.17 23.52
N ALA A 11 -14.25 12.88 23.39
CA ALA A 11 -14.70 12.31 22.12
C ALA A 11 -16.07 12.86 21.72
N ARG A 12 -17.01 13.02 22.68
CA ARG A 12 -18.30 13.68 22.46
C ARG A 12 -18.15 15.11 21.97
N SER A 13 -17.34 15.92 22.67
CA SER A 13 -17.13 17.31 22.27
C SER A 13 -16.51 17.41 20.88
N ARG A 14 -15.54 16.55 20.54
CA ARG A 14 -14.96 16.48 19.19
C ARG A 14 -15.97 16.07 18.13
N ILE A 15 -16.86 15.12 18.40
CA ILE A 15 -17.92 14.71 17.46
C ILE A 15 -18.92 15.84 17.22
N HIS A 16 -19.39 16.53 18.26
CA HIS A 16 -20.31 17.66 18.08
C HIS A 16 -19.66 18.79 17.28
N LEU A 17 -18.38 19.10 17.55
CA LEU A 17 -17.62 20.05 16.74
C LEU A 17 -17.52 19.59 15.29
N LEU A 18 -17.15 18.33 15.03
CA LEU A 18 -17.07 17.80 13.65
C LEU A 18 -18.41 17.88 12.92
N SER A 19 -19.51 17.54 13.60
CA SER A 19 -20.86 17.61 13.06
C SER A 19 -21.27 19.03 12.66
N SER A 20 -20.72 20.07 13.29
CA SER A 20 -20.96 21.46 12.93
C SER A 20 -20.14 21.93 11.72
N LEU A 21 -19.03 21.24 11.42
CA LEU A 21 -18.11 21.58 10.33
C LEU A 21 -18.45 20.85 9.04
N LEU A 22 -18.97 19.63 9.13
CA LEU A 22 -19.28 18.82 7.97
C LEU A 22 -20.70 19.11 7.45
N PRO A 23 -20.90 19.17 6.12
CA PRO A 23 -22.24 19.28 5.56
C PRO A 23 -23.05 18.04 5.94
N SER A 24 -24.27 18.27 6.46
CA SER A 24 -25.16 17.18 6.89
C SER A 24 -25.90 16.62 5.67
N PRO A 25 -25.73 15.34 5.31
CA PRO A 25 -26.52 14.74 4.25
C PRO A 25 -28.01 14.66 4.68
N PRO A 26 -28.97 14.99 3.81
CA PRO A 26 -30.38 15.18 4.18
C PRO A 26 -31.13 13.90 4.58
N HIS A 27 -30.52 12.71 4.44
CA HIS A 27 -31.19 11.40 4.61
C HIS A 27 -30.50 10.44 5.59
N LEU A 28 -29.49 10.89 6.34
CA LEU A 28 -28.76 10.04 7.28
C LEU A 28 -28.85 10.58 8.70
N ASP A 29 -28.74 9.67 9.68
CA ASP A 29 -28.67 10.04 11.08
C ASP A 29 -27.55 11.07 11.30
N PRO A 30 -27.81 12.12 12.08
CA PRO A 30 -26.85 13.19 12.25
C PRO A 30 -25.61 12.63 12.95
N LEU A 31 -24.42 13.08 12.51
CA LEU A 31 -23.13 12.66 13.09
C LEU A 31 -23.06 12.87 14.60
N SER A 32 -23.83 13.83 15.12
CA SER A 32 -23.99 14.08 16.55
C SER A 32 -24.51 12.87 17.33
N SER A 33 -25.32 11.99 16.74
CA SER A 33 -25.84 10.78 17.39
C SER A 33 -24.73 9.81 17.82
N LEU A 34 -23.57 9.83 17.14
CA LEU A 34 -22.41 9.01 17.49
C LEU A 34 -21.82 9.40 18.85
N ALA A 35 -22.04 10.65 19.29
CA ALA A 35 -21.59 11.12 20.60
C ALA A 35 -22.31 10.38 21.75
N ASP A 36 -23.55 9.95 21.54
CA ASP A 36 -24.36 9.32 22.59
C ASP A 36 -24.02 7.84 22.80
N THR A 37 -23.20 7.25 21.93
CA THR A 37 -22.73 5.85 22.06
C THR A 37 -21.79 5.64 23.25
N ASP A 38 -21.62 4.38 23.67
CA ASP A 38 -20.72 4.00 24.77
C ASP A 38 -19.24 4.25 24.46
N ARG A 39 -18.87 4.17 23.17
CA ARG A 39 -17.50 4.37 22.68
C ARG A 39 -17.50 5.36 21.50
N PRO A 40 -17.74 6.65 21.76
CA PRO A 40 -17.96 7.66 20.72
C PRO A 40 -16.84 7.73 19.69
N ALA A 41 -15.57 7.73 20.11
CA ALA A 41 -14.43 7.80 19.20
C ALA A 41 -14.33 6.57 18.27
N ARG A 42 -14.61 5.38 18.81
CA ARG A 42 -14.60 4.13 18.03
C ARG A 42 -15.80 4.05 17.08
N SER A 43 -16.98 4.49 17.52
CA SER A 43 -18.18 4.61 16.68
C SER A 43 -17.94 5.59 15.52
N LEU A 44 -17.27 6.71 15.78
CA LEU A 44 -16.89 7.67 14.74
C LEU A 44 -15.93 7.04 13.71
N LEU A 45 -14.89 6.33 14.18
CA LEU A 45 -13.93 5.65 13.31
C LEU A 45 -14.59 4.62 12.39
N LEU A 46 -15.59 3.89 12.89
CA LEU A 46 -16.29 2.83 12.17
C LEU A 46 -17.52 3.34 11.40
N SER A 47 -17.80 4.65 11.41
CA SER A 47 -18.93 5.23 10.70
C SER A 47 -18.56 5.54 9.25
N SER A 48 -19.06 4.72 8.31
CA SER A 48 -18.92 4.97 6.87
C SER A 48 -19.50 6.35 6.46
N PRO A 49 -20.69 6.77 6.91
CA PRO A 49 -21.20 8.11 6.63
C PRO A 49 -20.27 9.24 7.09
N ALA A 50 -19.70 9.13 8.30
CA ALA A 50 -18.77 10.12 8.81
C ALA A 50 -17.53 10.23 7.93
N TYR A 51 -17.00 9.08 7.50
CA TYR A 51 -15.86 9.03 6.59
C TYR A 51 -16.17 9.64 5.22
N SER A 52 -17.35 9.34 4.65
CA SER A 52 -17.79 9.92 3.37
C SER A 52 -17.95 11.44 3.45
N SER A 53 -18.55 11.97 4.52
CA SER A 53 -18.65 13.41 4.75
C SER A 53 -17.27 14.06 4.90
N LEU A 54 -16.34 13.40 5.58
CA LEU A 54 -14.97 13.86 5.72
C LEU A 54 -14.22 13.87 4.37
N SER A 55 -14.40 12.82 3.57
CA SER A 55 -13.85 12.70 2.22
C SER A 55 -14.37 13.81 1.31
N ALA A 56 -15.67 14.09 1.33
CA ALA A 56 -16.26 15.18 0.56
C ALA A 56 -15.69 16.55 0.98
N ALA A 57 -15.60 16.80 2.29
CA ALA A 57 -15.07 18.07 2.80
C ALA A 57 -13.58 18.27 2.47
N LEU A 58 -12.75 17.22 2.62
CA LEU A 58 -11.32 17.28 2.28
C LEU A 58 -11.09 17.39 0.76
N SER A 59 -11.97 16.83 -0.05
CA SER A 59 -11.87 16.90 -1.52
C SER A 59 -12.25 18.27 -2.09
N SER A 60 -13.06 19.07 -1.37
CA SER A 60 -13.48 20.41 -1.79
C SER A 60 -12.28 21.30 -2.16
N PRO A 61 -12.27 22.01 -3.31
CA PRO A 61 -11.14 22.85 -3.74
C PRO A 61 -10.69 23.89 -2.70
N SER A 62 -11.59 24.32 -1.81
CA SER A 62 -11.32 25.29 -0.74
C SER A 62 -10.62 24.71 0.49
N SER A 63 -10.52 23.39 0.65
CA SER A 63 -9.93 22.77 1.85
C SER A 63 -8.41 22.99 1.93
N GLY A 64 -7.84 22.80 3.12
CA GLY A 64 -6.40 22.79 3.33
C GLY A 64 -5.75 24.16 3.54
N HIS A 65 -6.52 25.25 3.51
CA HIS A 65 -6.01 26.59 3.84
C HIS A 65 -5.69 26.76 5.33
N ALA A 66 -4.92 27.79 5.67
CA ALA A 66 -4.44 28.03 7.05
C ALA A 66 -5.56 28.11 8.10
N ASP A 67 -6.72 28.62 7.72
CA ASP A 67 -7.87 28.83 8.60
C ASP A 67 -8.92 27.72 8.52
N ASP A 68 -8.67 26.68 7.73
CA ASP A 68 -9.63 25.58 7.50
C ASP A 68 -10.01 24.94 8.84
N PRO A 69 -11.28 25.07 9.27
CA PRO A 69 -11.71 24.58 10.57
C PRO A 69 -11.65 23.04 10.64
N LEU A 70 -11.75 22.33 9.52
CA LEU A 70 -11.60 20.88 9.48
C LEU A 70 -10.13 20.47 9.68
N CYS A 71 -9.19 21.17 9.04
CA CYS A 71 -7.76 20.94 9.29
C CYS A 71 -7.39 21.22 10.75
N ARG A 72 -7.93 22.30 11.33
CA ARG A 72 -7.77 22.61 12.76
C ARG A 72 -8.36 21.50 13.64
N TRP A 73 -9.55 21.00 13.30
CA TRP A 73 -10.17 19.89 14.01
C TRP A 73 -9.30 18.62 13.96
N LEU A 74 -8.78 18.24 12.78
CA LEU A 74 -7.89 17.09 12.61
C LEU A 74 -6.60 17.26 13.43
N TYR A 75 -5.98 18.43 13.37
CA TYR A 75 -4.77 18.77 14.12
C TYR A 75 -4.98 18.60 15.62
N GLU A 76 -5.99 19.26 16.19
CA GLU A 76 -6.23 19.22 17.63
C GLU A 76 -6.72 17.84 18.11
N THR A 77 -7.50 17.13 17.28
CA THR A 77 -7.98 15.78 17.59
C THR A 77 -6.81 14.80 17.65
N TYR A 78 -5.82 14.93 16.76
CA TYR A 78 -4.62 14.10 16.81
C TYR A 78 -3.75 14.38 18.04
N LEU A 79 -3.63 15.65 18.44
CA LEU A 79 -2.89 16.03 19.64
C LEU A 79 -3.57 15.59 20.94
N SER A 80 -4.85 15.18 20.90
CA SER A 80 -5.52 14.61 22.06
C SER A 80 -4.77 13.39 22.60
N SER A 81 -4.93 13.10 23.90
CA SER A 81 -4.34 11.92 24.53
C SER A 81 -5.13 10.63 24.27
N ASP A 82 -6.24 10.72 23.53
CA ASP A 82 -7.16 9.60 23.29
C ASP A 82 -6.69 8.80 22.07
N PRO A 83 -6.36 7.50 22.22
CA PRO A 83 -5.86 6.69 21.13
C PRO A 83 -6.90 6.47 20.03
N ASP A 84 -8.19 6.33 20.37
CA ASP A 84 -9.24 6.07 19.38
C ASP A 84 -9.50 7.32 18.53
N LEU A 85 -9.45 8.52 19.13
CA LEU A 85 -9.52 9.78 18.37
C LEU A 85 -8.32 9.96 17.43
N ARG A 86 -7.12 9.53 17.83
CA ARG A 86 -5.96 9.52 16.94
C ARG A 86 -6.16 8.58 15.76
N LEU A 87 -6.79 7.42 15.97
CA LEU A 87 -7.13 6.49 14.89
C LEU A 87 -8.11 7.13 13.91
N VAL A 88 -9.09 7.92 14.36
CA VAL A 88 -9.99 8.68 13.47
C VAL A 88 -9.18 9.59 12.53
N VAL A 89 -8.24 10.37 13.06
CA VAL A 89 -7.39 11.24 12.22
C VAL A 89 -6.51 10.42 11.28
N LEU A 90 -5.92 9.32 11.75
CA LEU A 90 -5.12 8.45 10.90
C LEU A 90 -5.96 7.83 9.77
N SER A 91 -7.22 7.46 10.02
CA SER A 91 -8.10 6.92 8.98
C SER A 91 -8.36 7.92 7.85
N ALA A 92 -8.32 9.22 8.14
CA ALA A 92 -8.46 10.31 7.17
C ALA A 92 -7.16 10.64 6.43
N LEU A 93 -6.03 10.07 6.85
CA LEU A 93 -4.72 10.40 6.29
C LEU A 93 -4.59 10.09 4.79
N PRO A 94 -5.10 8.95 4.26
CA PRO A 94 -5.09 8.72 2.80
C PRO A 94 -5.74 9.85 2.01
N LEU A 95 -6.89 10.35 2.48
CA LEU A 95 -7.62 11.46 1.87
C LEU A 95 -6.79 12.75 1.92
N LEU A 96 -6.26 13.09 3.10
CA LEU A 96 -5.47 14.29 3.30
C LEU A 96 -4.17 14.27 2.48
N ALA A 97 -3.45 13.14 2.50
CA ALA A 97 -2.22 12.97 1.74
C ALA A 97 -2.47 13.06 0.23
N SER A 98 -3.54 12.42 -0.26
CA SER A 98 -3.93 12.49 -1.67
C SER A 98 -4.29 13.91 -2.10
N ALA A 99 -5.16 14.59 -1.35
CA ALA A 99 -5.56 15.97 -1.64
C ALA A 99 -4.36 16.94 -1.60
N TYR A 100 -3.50 16.81 -0.59
CA TYR A 100 -2.29 17.63 -0.47
C TYR A 100 -1.31 17.39 -1.63
N LEU A 101 -0.98 16.13 -1.92
CA LEU A 101 -0.03 15.77 -2.97
C LEU A 101 -0.56 16.13 -4.37
N ARG A 102 -1.86 15.94 -4.62
CA ARG A 102 -2.47 16.37 -5.88
C ARG A 102 -2.34 17.88 -6.06
N ARG A 103 -2.76 18.68 -5.07
CA ARG A 103 -2.77 20.15 -5.20
C ARG A 103 -1.40 20.79 -5.27
N ILE A 104 -0.41 20.19 -4.62
CA ILE A 104 0.96 20.73 -4.63
C ILE A 104 1.69 20.43 -5.95
N HIS A 105 1.29 19.37 -6.67
CA HIS A 105 1.89 18.97 -7.95
C HIS A 105 1.06 19.37 -9.17
N HIS A 106 -0.25 19.53 -9.00
CA HIS A 106 -1.21 19.92 -10.03
C HIS A 106 -2.06 21.09 -9.52
N PRO A 107 -1.48 22.30 -9.41
CA PRO A 107 -2.23 23.47 -8.96
C PRO A 107 -3.23 23.91 -10.02
N ALA A 108 -4.49 24.11 -9.64
CA ALA A 108 -5.57 24.50 -10.56
C ALA A 108 -5.49 25.97 -11.01
N ALA A 109 -4.64 26.80 -10.38
CA ALA A 109 -4.54 28.23 -10.63
C ALA A 109 -3.08 28.70 -10.64
N GLU A 110 -2.80 29.79 -11.36
CA GLU A 110 -1.48 30.44 -11.42
C GLU A 110 -0.98 30.90 -10.03
N SER A 111 -1.91 31.21 -9.12
CA SER A 111 -1.63 31.46 -7.70
C SER A 111 -2.34 30.40 -6.83
N PRO A 112 -1.68 29.27 -6.51
CA PRO A 112 -2.31 28.22 -5.75
C PRO A 112 -2.63 28.70 -4.33
N PRO A 113 -3.82 28.33 -3.79
CA PRO A 113 -4.15 28.63 -2.41
C PRO A 113 -3.13 27.99 -1.46
N SER A 114 -2.89 28.63 -0.31
CA SER A 114 -2.03 28.07 0.73
C SER A 114 -2.55 26.71 1.18
N LEU A 115 -1.66 25.72 1.29
CA LEU A 115 -1.96 24.38 1.83
C LEU A 115 -1.56 24.24 3.30
N ALA A 116 -1.38 25.37 4.01
CA ALA A 116 -0.85 25.41 5.37
C ALA A 116 -1.68 24.60 6.40
N GLY A 117 -2.99 24.47 6.18
CA GLY A 117 -3.86 23.64 7.03
C GLY A 117 -3.52 22.15 6.92
N PHE A 118 -3.35 21.63 5.70
CA PHE A 118 -2.88 20.26 5.50
C PHE A 118 -1.47 20.04 6.03
N GLU A 119 -0.58 21.00 5.78
CA GLU A 119 0.80 20.95 6.26
C GLU A 119 0.89 20.94 7.78
N ALA A 120 0.02 21.68 8.49
CA ALA A 120 -0.03 21.67 9.95
C ALA A 120 -0.39 20.28 10.50
N VAL A 121 -1.37 19.58 9.90
CA VAL A 121 -1.76 18.22 10.31
C VAL A 121 -0.62 17.22 10.03
N LEU A 122 0.00 17.28 8.85
CA LEU A 122 1.14 16.43 8.48
C LEU A 122 2.36 16.68 9.39
N LEU A 123 2.65 17.93 9.72
CA LEU A 123 3.71 18.30 10.65
C LEU A 123 3.41 17.83 12.08
N ALA A 124 2.16 17.83 12.52
CA ALA A 124 1.79 17.30 13.83
C ALA A 124 2.07 15.80 13.93
N LEU A 125 1.67 15.04 12.90
CA LEU A 125 1.96 13.62 12.76
C LEU A 125 3.48 13.38 12.76
N TYR A 126 4.22 14.07 11.89
CA TYR A 126 5.68 13.96 11.80
C TYR A 126 6.37 14.28 13.13
N SER A 127 5.99 15.40 13.77
CA SER A 127 6.59 15.87 15.02
C SER A 127 6.37 14.90 16.16
N SER A 128 5.21 14.22 16.21
CA SER A 128 4.97 13.17 17.20
C SER A 128 5.96 12.00 17.05
N VAL A 129 6.26 11.61 15.82
CA VAL A 129 7.22 10.53 15.52
C VAL A 129 8.63 10.99 15.79
N ALA A 130 9.02 12.19 15.36
CA ALA A 130 10.34 12.75 15.62
C ALA A 130 10.62 12.85 17.14
N LYS A 131 9.63 13.31 17.92
CA LYS A 131 9.71 13.36 19.39
C LYS A 131 9.85 11.98 20.01
N SER A 132 9.04 11.01 19.58
CA SER A 132 9.11 9.63 20.11
C SER A 132 10.42 8.92 19.76
N ARG A 133 11.04 9.23 18.62
CA ARG A 133 12.36 8.73 18.24
C ARG A 133 13.50 9.40 19.02
N ASN A 134 13.30 10.61 19.56
CA ASN A 134 14.29 11.37 20.34
C ASN A 134 15.69 11.39 19.69
N GLY A 135 15.74 11.68 18.38
CA GLY A 135 16.99 11.72 17.60
C GLY A 135 17.64 10.36 17.32
N LYS A 136 16.98 9.23 17.63
CA LYS A 136 17.48 7.89 17.36
C LYS A 136 16.98 7.34 16.04
N ALA A 137 17.82 6.54 15.38
CA ALA A 137 17.45 5.75 14.22
C ALA A 137 16.52 4.59 14.62
N VAL A 138 15.68 4.13 13.69
CA VAL A 138 14.94 2.88 13.87
C VAL A 138 15.85 1.75 13.39
N THR A 139 16.22 0.85 14.29
CA THR A 139 17.13 -0.27 14.01
C THR A 139 16.41 -1.61 14.12
N VAL A 140 16.90 -2.62 13.40
CA VAL A 140 16.45 -4.01 13.47
C VAL A 140 17.66 -4.93 13.63
N SER A 141 17.55 -5.93 14.51
CA SER A 141 18.52 -7.02 14.59
C SER A 141 18.25 -8.01 13.46
N ILE A 142 19.22 -8.21 12.57
CA ILE A 142 19.11 -9.16 11.45
C ILE A 142 19.31 -10.57 12.03
N PRO A 143 18.31 -11.48 11.89
CA PRO A 143 18.44 -12.86 12.37
C PRO A 143 19.56 -13.59 11.63
N ASP A 144 20.34 -14.38 12.38
CA ASP A 144 21.41 -15.24 11.87
C ASP A 144 21.10 -16.70 12.21
N LEU A 145 21.00 -17.56 11.19
CA LEU A 145 20.73 -19.00 11.35
C LEU A 145 21.91 -19.75 11.99
N SER A 146 23.10 -19.15 12.04
CA SER A 146 24.25 -19.68 12.77
C SER A 146 24.08 -19.61 14.30
N GLN A 147 23.12 -18.79 14.77
CA GLN A 147 22.83 -18.58 16.18
C GLN A 147 21.55 -19.32 16.60
N PRO A 148 21.46 -19.81 17.85
CA PRO A 148 20.20 -20.31 18.38
C PRO A 148 19.16 -19.19 18.45
N SER A 149 17.92 -19.52 18.13
CA SER A 149 16.77 -18.62 18.16
C SER A 149 15.56 -19.33 18.77
N LEU A 150 14.47 -18.60 18.96
CA LEU A 150 13.20 -19.16 19.45
C LEU A 150 12.70 -20.35 18.60
N TYR A 151 13.01 -20.37 17.30
CA TYR A 151 12.47 -21.35 16.34
C TYR A 151 13.49 -22.38 15.86
N HIS A 152 14.78 -22.19 16.13
CA HIS A 152 15.85 -23.00 15.53
C HIS A 152 17.09 -23.06 16.43
N ALA A 153 17.71 -24.23 16.51
CA ALA A 153 19.02 -24.44 17.11
C ALA A 153 20.00 -24.96 16.05
N PRO A 154 21.17 -24.32 15.84
CA PRO A 154 22.13 -24.74 14.83
C PRO A 154 22.72 -26.11 15.15
N ARG A 155 22.80 -26.97 14.13
CA ARG A 155 23.23 -28.37 14.27
C ARG A 155 24.71 -28.51 14.66
N ASN A 156 25.55 -27.56 14.24
CA ASN A 156 26.96 -27.44 14.65
C ASN A 156 27.15 -26.04 15.26
N PRO A 157 27.17 -25.90 16.61
CA PRO A 157 27.44 -24.61 17.22
C PRO A 157 28.88 -24.19 16.89
N SER A 158 29.04 -22.98 16.35
CA SER A 158 30.38 -22.42 16.16
C SER A 158 31.02 -22.24 17.55
N PRO A 159 32.25 -22.73 17.78
CA PRO A 159 32.93 -22.60 19.08
C PRO A 159 33.36 -21.16 19.38
N SER A 160 33.16 -20.23 18.44
CA SER A 160 33.57 -18.83 18.53
C SER A 160 32.40 -17.86 18.38
N SER A 161 31.16 -18.26 18.69
CA SER A 161 30.02 -17.35 18.68
C SER A 161 30.13 -16.37 19.84
N ASN A 162 30.93 -15.31 19.65
CA ASN A 162 30.79 -14.12 20.45
C ASN A 162 29.32 -13.66 20.33
N PRO A 163 28.59 -13.48 21.43
CA PRO A 163 27.20 -13.00 21.39
C PRO A 163 27.07 -11.56 20.86
N SER A 164 28.19 -10.92 20.48
CA SER A 164 28.26 -9.58 19.88
C SER A 164 28.04 -9.53 18.37
N GLY A 165 27.82 -10.67 17.70
CA GLY A 165 27.74 -10.77 16.23
C GLY A 165 26.38 -10.47 15.59
N THR A 166 25.37 -9.99 16.33
CA THR A 166 24.07 -9.64 15.72
C THR A 166 24.24 -8.42 14.82
N SER A 167 24.17 -8.63 13.50
CA SER A 167 24.18 -7.53 12.54
C SER A 167 22.96 -6.63 12.77
N ILE A 168 23.21 -5.35 13.06
CA ILE A 168 22.14 -4.36 13.26
C ILE A 168 21.94 -3.61 11.95
N GLY A 169 20.75 -3.76 11.36
CA GLY A 169 20.31 -2.98 10.22
C GLY A 169 19.63 -1.68 10.67
N ILE A 170 19.81 -0.61 9.89
CA ILE A 170 19.06 0.64 10.08
C ILE A 170 17.86 0.63 9.13
N LEU A 171 16.64 0.57 9.68
CA LEU A 171 15.39 0.60 8.92
C LEU A 171 14.99 2.01 8.51
N SER A 172 15.26 3.00 9.36
CA SER A 172 14.95 4.40 9.09
C SER A 172 15.94 5.28 9.83
N PRO A 173 16.51 6.31 9.18
CA PRO A 173 17.44 7.23 9.82
C PRO A 173 16.77 8.03 10.94
N PRO A 174 17.56 8.68 11.80
CA PRO A 174 17.06 9.66 12.76
C PRO A 174 16.22 10.74 12.07
N LEU A 175 15.13 11.18 12.73
CA LEU A 175 14.29 12.26 12.22
C LEU A 175 14.68 13.58 12.89
N GLU A 176 14.90 14.60 12.06
CA GLU A 176 15.18 15.96 12.50
C GLU A 176 13.87 16.74 12.70
N PRO A 177 13.70 17.49 13.79
CA PRO A 177 12.52 18.35 13.97
C PRO A 177 12.32 19.31 12.80
N GLN A 178 11.09 19.40 12.27
CA GLN A 178 10.73 20.30 11.18
C GLN A 178 9.72 21.34 11.66
N MET A 179 9.98 22.62 11.41
CA MET A 179 9.08 23.73 11.76
C MET A 179 8.08 24.07 10.65
N ALA A 180 8.38 23.68 9.40
CA ALA A 180 7.56 23.94 8.23
C ALA A 180 7.77 22.85 7.18
N VAL A 181 6.80 22.64 6.28
CA VAL A 181 6.93 21.67 5.17
C VAL A 181 7.70 22.32 4.03
N LYS A 182 8.99 22.00 3.93
CA LYS A 182 9.84 22.42 2.79
C LYS A 182 9.72 21.41 1.65
N SER A 183 9.87 21.85 0.41
CA SER A 183 9.84 20.98 -0.79
C SER A 183 10.76 19.77 -0.67
N THR A 184 11.98 19.96 -0.20
CA THR A 184 13.01 18.90 -0.03
C THR A 184 12.70 17.89 1.07
N LYS A 185 11.89 18.26 2.07
CA LYS A 185 11.51 17.39 3.19
C LYS A 185 10.08 16.89 3.10
N ARG A 186 9.28 17.40 2.15
CA ARG A 186 7.86 17.09 1.97
C ARG A 186 7.61 15.59 1.87
N ALA A 187 8.31 14.89 0.98
CA ALA A 187 8.16 13.46 0.80
C ALA A 187 8.46 12.66 2.08
N CYS A 188 9.50 13.05 2.83
CA CYS A 188 9.82 12.43 4.11
C CYS A 188 8.73 12.70 5.16
N ILE A 189 8.20 13.92 5.24
CA ILE A 189 7.13 14.29 6.17
C ILE A 189 5.86 13.48 5.89
N VAL A 190 5.42 13.45 4.63
CA VAL A 190 4.25 12.68 4.20
C VAL A 190 4.50 11.17 4.38
N GLY A 191 5.68 10.68 4.03
CA GLY A 191 6.07 9.28 4.20
C GLY A 191 6.04 8.84 5.66
N VAL A 192 6.54 9.65 6.60
CA VAL A 192 6.46 9.36 8.04
C VAL A 192 5.02 9.40 8.55
N ALA A 193 4.18 10.31 8.04
CA ALA A 193 2.76 10.30 8.35
C ALA A 193 2.11 8.99 7.89
N LEU A 194 2.38 8.55 6.64
CA LEU A 194 1.87 7.27 6.13
C LEU A 194 2.42 6.06 6.91
N ASP A 195 3.65 6.12 7.43
CA ASP A 195 4.17 5.10 8.35
C ASP A 195 3.39 5.05 9.68
N CYS A 196 2.85 6.17 10.15
CA CYS A 196 1.94 6.17 11.32
C CYS A 196 0.63 5.44 11.01
N TYR A 197 0.06 5.67 9.82
CA TYR A 197 -1.11 4.94 9.36
C TYR A 197 -0.81 3.44 9.23
N TYR A 198 0.31 3.09 8.61
CA TYR A 198 0.76 1.70 8.46
C TYR A 198 0.88 0.98 9.81
N LYS A 199 1.45 1.62 10.83
CA LYS A 199 1.56 1.04 12.19
C LYS A 199 0.23 0.71 12.85
N GLN A 200 -0.86 1.36 12.40
CA GLN A 200 -2.21 1.16 12.92
C GLN A 200 -3.14 0.51 11.88
N ILE A 201 -2.59 0.00 10.76
CA ILE A 201 -3.36 -0.45 9.60
C ILE A 201 -4.34 -1.58 9.89
N SER A 202 -4.05 -2.44 10.87
CA SER A 202 -4.95 -3.51 11.32
C SER A 202 -6.23 -2.97 11.95
N GLN A 203 -6.19 -1.76 12.50
CA GLN A 203 -7.33 -1.09 13.12
C GLN A 203 -8.07 -0.17 12.14
N MET A 204 -7.53 0.06 10.94
CA MET A 204 -8.10 0.96 9.95
C MET A 204 -9.31 0.33 9.26
N PRO A 205 -10.41 1.06 9.11
CA PRO A 205 -11.58 0.58 8.38
C PRO A 205 -11.29 0.27 6.91
N ARG A 206 -12.12 -0.57 6.31
CA ARG A 206 -11.97 -1.01 4.91
C ARG A 206 -11.95 0.16 3.90
N TRP A 207 -12.82 1.16 4.07
CA TRP A 207 -12.93 2.30 3.16
C TRP A 207 -11.67 3.14 3.11
N SER A 208 -11.00 3.34 4.25
CA SER A 208 -9.73 4.07 4.32
C SER A 208 -8.61 3.34 3.56
N LYS A 209 -8.57 2.01 3.66
CA LYS A 209 -7.63 1.17 2.90
C LYS A 209 -7.94 1.18 1.40
N LEU A 210 -9.21 1.10 1.03
CA LEU A 210 -9.66 1.12 -0.36
C LEU A 210 -9.26 2.44 -1.03
N ASP A 211 -9.60 3.57 -0.41
CA ASP A 211 -9.23 4.90 -0.90
C ASP A 211 -7.72 5.06 -1.02
N PHE A 212 -6.95 4.55 -0.05
CA PHE A 212 -5.49 4.55 -0.16
C PHE A 212 -5.00 3.81 -1.41
N CYS A 213 -5.55 2.63 -1.72
CA CYS A 213 -5.15 1.85 -2.89
C CYS A 213 -5.50 2.61 -4.18
N ASN A 214 -6.69 3.19 -4.26
CA ASN A 214 -7.11 4.00 -5.40
C ASN A 214 -6.20 5.22 -5.59
N PHE A 215 -5.87 5.95 -4.52
CA PHE A 215 -4.95 7.07 -4.61
C PHE A 215 -3.54 6.65 -5.01
N ALA A 216 -3.03 5.52 -4.52
CA ALA A 216 -1.73 5.02 -4.93
C ALA A 216 -1.68 4.63 -6.41
N ALA A 217 -2.78 4.08 -6.96
CA ALA A 217 -2.93 3.83 -8.38
C ALA A 217 -2.89 5.13 -9.19
N VAL A 218 -3.62 6.16 -8.75
CA VAL A 218 -3.63 7.50 -9.38
C VAL A 218 -2.26 8.18 -9.30
N TRP A 219 -1.57 8.09 -8.17
CA TRP A 219 -0.22 8.66 -8.02
C TRP A 219 0.79 8.06 -8.99
N ALA A 220 0.59 6.80 -9.41
CA ALA A 220 1.43 6.14 -10.38
C ALA A 220 1.27 6.70 -11.81
N GLY A 221 0.12 7.30 -12.13
CA GLY A 221 -0.23 7.83 -13.45
C GLY A 221 -1.17 6.91 -14.22
N VAL A 222 -1.39 7.26 -15.49
CA VAL A 222 -2.25 6.54 -16.45
C VAL A 222 -1.75 5.11 -16.69
N ASP A 223 -2.67 4.21 -17.04
CA ASP A 223 -2.39 2.79 -17.30
C ASP A 223 -1.34 2.61 -18.41
N CYS A 224 -0.28 1.86 -18.10
CA CYS A 224 0.71 1.39 -19.06
C CYS A 224 0.33 -0.02 -19.54
N PRO A 225 0.47 -0.34 -20.84
CA PRO A 225 0.31 -1.71 -21.35
C PRO A 225 1.19 -2.74 -20.63
N CYS A 226 2.36 -2.32 -20.14
CA CYS A 226 3.30 -3.13 -19.35
C CYS A 226 2.72 -3.68 -18.03
N THR A 227 1.57 -3.19 -17.58
CA THR A 227 0.82 -3.79 -16.46
C THR A 227 0.29 -5.19 -16.79
N SER A 228 -0.01 -5.44 -18.07
CA SER A 228 -0.56 -6.70 -18.59
C SER A 228 0.50 -7.76 -18.90
N ASP A 229 1.79 -7.42 -18.88
CA ASP A 229 2.90 -8.38 -19.05
C ASP A 229 2.84 -9.52 -18.03
N PHE A 230 2.18 -9.27 -16.90
CA PHE A 230 1.93 -10.26 -15.87
C PHE A 230 0.67 -11.09 -16.09
N ASP A 231 -0.24 -10.72 -16.98
CA ASP A 231 -1.48 -11.47 -17.18
C ASP A 231 -1.32 -12.60 -18.21
N GLY A 232 -0.15 -12.69 -18.86
CA GLY A 232 0.25 -13.81 -19.70
C GLY A 232 0.30 -15.13 -18.89
N LYS A 233 -0.43 -16.15 -19.39
CA LYS A 233 -0.24 -17.55 -18.99
C LYS A 233 1.23 -17.96 -19.14
N PRO A 234 1.72 -18.98 -18.40
CA PRO A 234 3.05 -19.52 -18.66
C PRO A 234 3.10 -19.92 -20.13
N VAL A 235 3.84 -19.16 -20.92
CA VAL A 235 4.19 -19.58 -22.26
C VAL A 235 5.11 -20.76 -22.02
N ASP A 236 4.60 -21.96 -22.23
CA ASP A 236 5.44 -23.12 -22.50
C ASP A 236 6.40 -22.67 -23.61
N PHE A 237 7.64 -22.38 -23.24
CA PHE A 237 8.76 -22.27 -24.15
C PHE A 237 9.01 -23.67 -24.72
N ILE A 238 8.10 -24.13 -25.59
CA ILE A 238 8.43 -25.16 -26.56
C ILE A 238 9.07 -24.43 -27.71
N ASP A 239 10.38 -24.30 -27.56
CA ASP A 239 11.33 -24.15 -28.64
C ASP A 239 11.01 -25.21 -29.72
N LYS A 240 10.34 -24.77 -30.79
CA LYS A 240 10.06 -25.56 -31.98
C LYS A 240 10.52 -24.75 -33.18
N ASN A 241 11.82 -24.63 -33.32
CA ASN A 241 12.39 -24.61 -34.66
C ASN A 241 13.77 -25.29 -34.73
N ASP A 242 13.82 -26.51 -34.23
CA ASP A 242 14.87 -27.45 -34.61
C ASP A 242 14.47 -28.11 -35.95
N ARG A 243 14.90 -27.49 -37.06
CA ARG A 243 15.09 -28.20 -38.34
C ARG A 243 16.54 -28.03 -38.79
N ARG A 244 17.35 -29.00 -38.32
CA ARG A 244 18.48 -29.63 -39.00
C ARG A 244 18.64 -29.24 -40.49
N CYS A 245 19.80 -28.70 -40.84
CA CYS A 245 20.57 -29.16 -41.99
C CYS A 245 22.07 -28.90 -41.77
N SER A 246 22.85 -29.98 -41.83
CA SER A 246 24.31 -30.01 -41.82
C SER A 246 24.91 -29.46 -43.12
N GLY A 247 26.08 -28.83 -43.01
CA GLY A 247 27.23 -29.08 -43.88
C GLY A 247 27.31 -28.36 -45.24
N ASN A 248 28.40 -27.58 -45.36
CA ASN A 248 29.18 -27.18 -46.54
C ASN A 248 28.77 -25.96 -47.38
N GLY A 249 29.69 -24.97 -47.42
CA GLY A 249 30.24 -24.46 -48.69
C GLY A 249 30.01 -22.98 -49.04
N PHE A 250 31.07 -22.17 -48.86
CA PHE A 250 31.56 -21.07 -49.71
C PHE A 250 30.60 -20.06 -50.40
N GLY A 251 30.88 -18.76 -50.19
CA GLY A 251 30.86 -17.75 -51.27
C GLY A 251 30.07 -16.45 -51.00
N ASP A 252 30.82 -15.35 -50.85
CA ASP A 252 30.58 -13.95 -51.25
C ASP A 252 29.27 -13.19 -50.98
N ASP A 253 29.49 -12.03 -50.34
CA ASP A 253 29.06 -10.67 -50.67
C ASP A 253 27.61 -10.34 -51.05
N ASP A 254 27.11 -9.38 -50.26
CA ASP A 254 26.30 -8.22 -50.62
C ASP A 254 24.77 -8.27 -50.46
N GLU A 255 24.26 -7.12 -50.00
CA GLU A 255 22.87 -6.71 -49.77
C GLU A 255 22.12 -7.25 -48.53
N ILE A 256 22.24 -6.51 -47.42
CA ILE A 256 21.24 -6.50 -46.34
C ILE A 256 19.97 -5.82 -46.90
N ARG A 257 19.08 -6.62 -47.49
CA ARG A 257 17.67 -6.27 -47.64
C ARG A 257 17.00 -6.41 -46.28
N VAL A 258 16.79 -5.29 -45.60
CA VAL A 258 15.81 -5.23 -44.52
C VAL A 258 14.45 -5.42 -45.19
N GLU A 259 13.84 -6.59 -45.02
CA GLU A 259 12.46 -6.83 -45.47
C GLU A 259 11.56 -5.78 -44.81
N SER A 260 10.78 -5.06 -45.62
CA SER A 260 9.81 -4.04 -45.19
C SER A 260 8.91 -4.55 -44.06
N ASP A 261 8.66 -5.86 -44.04
CA ASP A 261 7.82 -6.59 -43.10
C ASP A 261 8.31 -6.54 -41.64
N GLU A 262 9.60 -6.35 -41.37
CA GLU A 262 10.11 -6.28 -39.99
C GLU A 262 9.93 -4.87 -39.40
N ILE A 263 10.10 -3.84 -40.23
CA ILE A 263 9.81 -2.45 -39.87
C ILE A 263 8.29 -2.26 -39.73
N ASP A 264 7.49 -2.83 -40.63
CA ASP A 264 6.02 -2.75 -40.57
C ASP A 264 5.45 -3.43 -39.31
N ARG A 265 6.05 -4.53 -38.82
CA ARG A 265 5.66 -5.18 -37.54
C ARG A 265 6.07 -4.40 -36.29
N VAL A 266 7.13 -3.59 -36.36
CA VAL A 266 7.50 -2.68 -35.27
C VAL A 266 6.62 -1.43 -35.31
N VAL A 267 6.28 -0.94 -36.51
CA VAL A 267 5.38 0.20 -36.73
C VAL A 267 3.94 -0.15 -36.34
N GLU A 268 3.44 -1.35 -36.60
CA GLU A 268 2.14 -1.82 -36.09
C GLU A 268 2.13 -1.90 -34.55
N ARG A 269 3.19 -2.43 -33.93
CA ARG A 269 3.31 -2.43 -32.45
C ARG A 269 3.40 -1.04 -31.84
N VAL A 270 3.87 -0.04 -32.59
CA VAL A 270 3.90 1.37 -32.16
C VAL A 270 2.56 2.07 -32.43
N ARG A 271 1.79 1.64 -33.43
CA ARG A 271 0.42 2.13 -33.70
C ARG A 271 -0.63 1.56 -32.75
N ASP A 272 -0.45 0.32 -32.28
CA ASP A 272 -1.30 -0.27 -31.22
C ASP A 272 -1.07 0.36 -29.84
N LEU A 273 -0.14 1.32 -29.73
CA LEU A 273 0.04 2.20 -28.57
C LEU A 273 -0.72 3.53 -28.72
N GLU A 274 -1.60 3.68 -29.72
CA GLU A 274 -2.58 4.76 -29.75
C GLU A 274 -3.56 4.57 -28.59
N ILE A 275 -3.20 5.20 -27.47
CA ILE A 275 -4.00 5.36 -26.26
C ILE A 275 -5.39 5.86 -26.68
N GLU A 276 -6.42 5.05 -26.44
CA GLU A 276 -7.79 5.54 -26.38
C GLU A 276 -7.81 6.67 -25.33
N ASN A 277 -7.86 7.93 -25.80
CA ASN A 277 -8.03 9.11 -24.98
C ASN A 277 -9.42 9.06 -24.31
N GLY A 278 -9.55 8.26 -23.26
CA GLY A 278 -10.34 8.68 -22.10
C GLY A 278 -9.56 9.79 -21.43
N GLU A 279 -10.15 10.98 -21.30
CA GLU A 279 -9.58 12.14 -20.61
C GLU A 279 -9.47 11.88 -19.09
N GLU A 280 -8.75 10.82 -18.67
CA GLU A 280 -8.25 10.73 -17.31
C GLU A 280 -7.04 11.67 -17.22
N GLU A 281 -7.22 12.81 -16.55
CA GLU A 281 -6.11 13.71 -16.23
C GLU A 281 -4.96 12.91 -15.61
N ASP A 282 -3.76 12.99 -16.18
CA ASP A 282 -2.57 12.34 -15.62
C ASP A 282 -2.18 13.04 -14.30
N LEU A 283 -2.74 12.53 -13.20
CA LEU A 283 -2.50 13.03 -11.84
C LEU A 283 -1.26 12.40 -11.21
N ARG A 284 -0.30 11.96 -12.03
CA ARG A 284 1.00 11.45 -11.59
C ARG A 284 1.73 12.48 -10.73
N ILE A 285 2.30 12.03 -9.61
CA ILE A 285 3.09 12.86 -8.70
C ILE A 285 4.50 12.29 -8.51
N PRO A 286 5.53 13.05 -8.14
CA PRO A 286 6.83 12.49 -7.74
C PRO A 286 6.71 11.54 -6.52
N LEU A 287 7.23 10.32 -6.64
CA LEU A 287 7.26 9.31 -5.56
C LEU A 287 8.71 8.94 -5.22
N PRO A 288 9.48 9.83 -4.56
CA PRO A 288 10.81 9.48 -4.09
C PRO A 288 10.72 8.36 -3.03
N TRP A 289 11.83 7.67 -2.79
CA TRP A 289 11.87 6.44 -2.01
C TRP A 289 11.31 6.58 -0.59
N GLU A 290 11.50 7.74 0.05
CA GLU A 290 11.00 8.02 1.40
C GLU A 290 9.46 8.03 1.48
N LEU A 291 8.80 8.41 0.38
CA LEU A 291 7.35 8.37 0.24
C LEU A 291 6.89 7.00 -0.28
N LEU A 292 7.61 6.43 -1.25
CA LEU A 292 7.23 5.16 -1.88
C LEU A 292 7.31 3.96 -0.91
N GLN A 293 8.30 3.94 -0.02
CA GLN A 293 8.50 2.84 0.93
C GLN A 293 7.27 2.56 1.82
N PRO A 294 6.67 3.54 2.53
CA PRO A 294 5.44 3.30 3.29
C PRO A 294 4.25 3.01 2.38
N VAL A 295 4.18 3.56 1.17
CA VAL A 295 3.12 3.23 0.20
C VAL A 295 3.12 1.74 -0.15
N LEU A 296 4.29 1.19 -0.49
CA LEU A 296 4.43 -0.23 -0.79
C LEU A 296 4.10 -1.13 0.41
N ARG A 297 4.44 -0.72 1.63
CA ARG A 297 4.08 -1.46 2.86
C ARG A 297 2.57 -1.48 3.10
N ILE A 298 1.89 -0.35 2.88
CA ILE A 298 0.44 -0.26 3.02
C ILE A 298 -0.24 -1.13 1.96
N LEU A 299 0.18 -1.02 0.68
CA LEU A 299 -0.33 -1.85 -0.40
C LEU A 299 -0.09 -3.34 -0.16
N ALA A 300 1.10 -3.72 0.32
CA ALA A 300 1.40 -5.10 0.68
C ALA A 300 0.44 -5.64 1.75
N HIS A 301 0.12 -4.83 2.77
CA HIS A 301 -0.89 -5.22 3.75
C HIS A 301 -2.29 -5.32 3.13
N CYS A 302 -2.70 -4.36 2.30
CA CYS A 302 -4.01 -4.38 1.63
C CYS A 302 -4.18 -5.62 0.74
N LEU A 303 -3.12 -6.00 0.02
CA LEU A 303 -3.06 -7.11 -0.91
C LEU A 303 -3.02 -8.48 -0.22
N LEU A 304 -2.15 -8.65 0.78
CA LEU A 304 -1.84 -9.95 1.39
C LEU A 304 -2.48 -10.15 2.77
N GLY A 305 -3.14 -9.12 3.31
CA GLY A 305 -3.77 -9.19 4.62
C GLY A 305 -4.97 -10.16 4.63
N PRO A 306 -5.00 -11.15 5.55
CA PRO A 306 -6.01 -12.22 5.52
C PRO A 306 -7.42 -11.71 5.83
N LEU A 307 -7.53 -10.59 6.57
CA LEU A 307 -8.80 -10.01 7.00
C LEU A 307 -9.31 -8.89 6.09
N ASN A 308 -8.64 -8.62 4.96
CA ASN A 308 -9.09 -7.60 4.02
C ASN A 308 -10.16 -8.17 3.09
N ALA A 309 -11.17 -7.35 2.79
CA ALA A 309 -12.17 -7.63 1.78
C ALA A 309 -11.54 -7.72 0.39
N ASP A 310 -12.14 -8.50 -0.51
CA ASP A 310 -11.58 -8.74 -1.84
C ASP A 310 -11.51 -7.45 -2.67
N GLU A 311 -12.46 -6.52 -2.50
CA GLU A 311 -12.42 -5.18 -3.11
C GLU A 311 -11.12 -4.42 -2.78
N VAL A 312 -10.60 -4.54 -1.55
CA VAL A 312 -9.35 -3.90 -1.12
C VAL A 312 -8.14 -4.61 -1.73
N LYS A 313 -8.19 -5.94 -1.84
CA LYS A 313 -7.12 -6.73 -2.46
C LYS A 313 -7.03 -6.44 -3.95
N ASP A 314 -8.16 -6.36 -4.65
CA ASP A 314 -8.23 -6.05 -6.07
C ASP A 314 -7.73 -4.63 -6.36
N ALA A 315 -8.18 -3.63 -5.59
CA ALA A 315 -7.68 -2.26 -5.71
C ALA A 315 -6.17 -2.18 -5.42
N ALA A 316 -5.67 -2.90 -4.41
CA ALA A 316 -4.24 -2.96 -4.12
C ALA A 316 -3.46 -3.63 -5.26
N SER A 317 -4.02 -4.69 -5.86
CA SER A 317 -3.43 -5.42 -6.97
C SER A 317 -3.27 -4.52 -8.20
N VAL A 318 -4.29 -3.71 -8.52
CA VAL A 318 -4.23 -2.66 -9.57
C VAL A 318 -3.15 -1.63 -9.22
N ALA A 319 -3.16 -1.08 -8.01
CA ALA A 319 -2.21 -0.06 -7.59
C ALA A 319 -0.75 -0.53 -7.66
N VAL A 320 -0.47 -1.76 -7.24
CA VAL A 320 0.90 -2.34 -7.31
C VAL A 320 1.35 -2.52 -8.76
N ARG A 321 0.46 -2.95 -9.68
CA ARG A 321 0.80 -3.05 -11.11
C ARG A 321 1.11 -1.68 -11.72
N ARG A 322 0.28 -0.66 -11.44
CA ARG A 322 0.56 0.71 -11.92
C ARG A 322 1.88 1.25 -11.36
N LEU A 323 2.16 1.00 -10.08
CA LEU A 323 3.45 1.38 -9.47
C LEU A 323 4.64 0.60 -10.06
N TYR A 324 4.46 -0.67 -10.46
CA TYR A 324 5.50 -1.42 -11.17
C TYR A 324 5.81 -0.81 -12.54
N ALA A 325 4.75 -0.53 -13.32
CA ALA A 325 4.88 0.10 -14.63
C ALA A 325 5.66 1.42 -14.51
N ARG A 326 5.21 2.27 -13.59
CA ARG A 326 5.91 3.51 -13.28
C ARG A 326 7.35 3.29 -12.84
N ALA A 327 7.62 2.39 -11.90
CA ALA A 327 8.97 2.14 -11.40
C ALA A 327 9.92 1.67 -12.51
N SER A 328 9.38 0.95 -13.50
CA SER A 328 10.09 0.51 -14.70
C SER A 328 10.42 1.69 -15.62
N HIS A 329 9.48 2.61 -15.83
CA HIS A 329 9.73 3.84 -16.58
C HIS A 329 10.72 4.78 -15.87
N ASP A 330 10.61 4.92 -14.55
CA ASP A 330 11.48 5.77 -13.72
C ASP A 330 12.83 5.10 -13.39
N LEU A 331 13.05 3.86 -13.85
CA LEU A 331 14.26 3.06 -13.61
C LEU A 331 14.68 3.01 -12.13
N VAL A 332 13.71 2.84 -11.22
CA VAL A 332 13.95 2.75 -9.77
C VAL A 332 14.07 1.28 -9.34
N PRO A 333 15.29 0.71 -9.22
CA PRO A 333 15.47 -0.74 -9.08
C PRO A 333 14.83 -1.31 -7.80
N GLN A 334 14.89 -0.58 -6.68
CA GLN A 334 14.29 -1.02 -5.42
C GLN A 334 12.76 -1.11 -5.53
N ALA A 335 12.15 -0.18 -6.26
CA ALA A 335 10.71 -0.16 -6.48
C ALA A 335 10.27 -1.25 -7.46
N ILE A 336 11.02 -1.47 -8.54
CA ILE A 336 10.78 -2.57 -9.50
C ILE A 336 10.81 -3.92 -8.76
N LEU A 337 11.85 -4.17 -7.96
CA LEU A 337 11.97 -5.41 -7.20
C LEU A 337 10.81 -5.60 -6.22
N ALA A 338 10.48 -4.56 -5.44
CA ALA A 338 9.42 -4.64 -4.44
C ALA A 338 8.04 -4.88 -5.07
N THR A 339 7.68 -4.11 -6.10
CA THR A 339 6.39 -4.23 -6.78
C THR A 339 6.27 -5.55 -7.54
N ARG A 340 7.30 -5.99 -8.26
CA ARG A 340 7.32 -7.31 -8.94
C ARG A 340 7.14 -8.46 -7.94
N SER A 341 7.81 -8.40 -6.79
CA SER A 341 7.67 -9.41 -5.74
C SER A 341 6.23 -9.48 -5.21
N LEU A 342 5.59 -8.32 -4.99
CA LEU A 342 4.18 -8.26 -4.56
C LEU A 342 3.22 -8.83 -5.62
N ILE A 343 3.44 -8.53 -6.90
CA ILE A 343 2.63 -9.08 -8.01
C ILE A 343 2.74 -10.61 -8.05
N GLN A 344 3.96 -11.15 -7.91
CA GLN A 344 4.17 -12.60 -7.88
C GLN A 344 3.50 -13.27 -6.68
N LEU A 345 3.55 -12.65 -5.50
CA LEU A 345 2.88 -13.15 -4.30
C LEU A 345 1.34 -13.14 -4.47
N ASP A 346 0.77 -12.07 -5.01
CA ASP A 346 -0.68 -11.98 -5.30
C ASP A 346 -1.14 -13.09 -6.24
N LYS A 347 -0.41 -13.30 -7.35
CA LYS A 347 -0.69 -14.40 -8.27
C LYS A 347 -0.65 -15.76 -7.57
N GLY A 348 0.42 -16.05 -6.84
CA GLY A 348 0.55 -17.31 -6.12
C GLY A 348 -0.56 -17.53 -5.10
N MET A 349 -1.01 -16.48 -4.42
CA MET A 349 -2.16 -16.55 -3.49
C MET A 349 -3.48 -16.81 -4.22
N ARG A 350 -3.74 -16.15 -5.35
CA ARG A 350 -4.95 -16.37 -6.15
C ARG A 350 -4.97 -17.76 -6.78
N GLU A 351 -3.84 -18.23 -7.30
CA GLU A 351 -3.68 -19.60 -7.81
C GLU A 351 -3.91 -20.64 -6.72
N ALA A 352 -3.33 -20.45 -5.53
CA ALA A 352 -3.55 -21.34 -4.40
C ALA A 352 -5.02 -21.34 -3.93
N ALA A 353 -5.68 -20.18 -3.91
CA ALA A 353 -7.09 -20.06 -3.58
C ALA A 353 -7.99 -20.76 -4.62
N ASN A 354 -7.70 -20.58 -5.91
CA ASN A 354 -8.40 -21.24 -7.00
C ASN A 354 -8.22 -22.77 -6.96
N ALA A 355 -6.99 -23.25 -6.67
CA ALA A 355 -6.71 -24.67 -6.51
C ALA A 355 -7.45 -25.27 -5.30
N ALA A 356 -7.50 -24.55 -4.17
CA ALA A 356 -8.26 -24.96 -3.00
C ALA A 356 -9.78 -25.02 -3.27
N ALA A 357 -10.32 -24.04 -4.01
CA ALA A 357 -11.73 -24.04 -4.41
C ALA A 357 -12.06 -25.19 -5.38
N ALA A 358 -11.17 -25.48 -6.34
CA ALA A 358 -11.33 -26.62 -7.25
C ALA A 358 -11.29 -27.97 -6.50
N ALA A 359 -10.41 -28.12 -5.50
CA ALA A 359 -10.35 -29.32 -4.66
C ALA A 359 -11.60 -29.49 -3.78
N ALA A 360 -12.18 -28.40 -3.27
CA ALA A 360 -13.44 -28.43 -2.52
C ALA A 360 -14.62 -28.86 -3.40
N ASN A 361 -14.70 -28.36 -4.63
CA ASN A 361 -15.78 -28.73 -5.57
C ASN A 361 -15.64 -30.14 -6.15
N GLY A 362 -14.43 -30.71 -6.17
CA GLY A 362 -14.16 -32.09 -6.61
C GLY A 362 -14.48 -33.16 -5.55
N SER A 363 -14.80 -32.77 -4.32
CA SER A 363 -15.12 -33.68 -3.20
C SER A 363 -16.57 -34.19 -3.21
N ASP A 364 -17.49 -33.50 -3.90
CA ASP A 364 -18.92 -33.90 -3.95
C ASP A 364 -19.26 -34.92 -5.05
N SER A 365 -18.27 -35.42 -5.78
CA SER A 365 -18.47 -36.40 -6.86
C SER A 365 -17.47 -37.56 -6.82
N ASN A 366 -17.44 -38.34 -5.73
CA ASN A 366 -17.22 -39.79 -5.79
C ASN A 366 -17.38 -40.48 -4.41
N ALA A 367 -18.59 -40.51 -3.88
CA ALA A 367 -18.97 -41.46 -2.84
C ALA A 367 -19.45 -42.77 -3.51
N ASN A 368 -18.54 -43.52 -4.15
CA ASN A 368 -18.76 -44.95 -4.43
C ASN A 368 -17.47 -45.62 -4.94
N THR A 369 -16.55 -45.95 -4.03
CA THR A 369 -15.62 -47.06 -4.26
C THR A 369 -15.20 -47.65 -2.91
N PRO A 370 -15.51 -48.92 -2.60
CA PRO A 370 -15.09 -49.54 -1.35
C PRO A 370 -13.64 -49.99 -1.49
N SER A 371 -12.68 -49.23 -0.96
CA SER A 371 -11.30 -49.69 -0.83
C SER A 371 -11.13 -50.44 0.50
N LYS A 372 -10.78 -51.73 0.39
CA LYS A 372 -10.48 -52.62 1.54
C LYS A 372 -9.38 -52.00 2.42
N ALA A 373 -9.63 -51.97 3.72
CA ALA A 373 -8.64 -51.57 4.73
C ALA A 373 -7.40 -52.48 4.69
N LYS A 374 -6.23 -51.90 4.42
CA LYS A 374 -4.94 -52.54 4.65
C LYS A 374 -4.55 -52.28 6.12
N LYS A 375 -4.35 -53.35 6.89
CA LYS A 375 -3.86 -53.30 8.28
C LYS A 375 -2.52 -52.54 8.37
N PRO A 376 -2.28 -51.73 9.41
CA PRO A 376 -0.95 -51.19 9.66
C PRO A 376 -0.06 -52.25 10.31
N GLU A 377 1.10 -52.52 9.71
CA GLU A 377 2.18 -53.26 10.35
C GLU A 377 2.82 -52.36 11.42
N ILE A 378 2.69 -52.79 12.67
CA ILE A 378 3.35 -52.19 13.82
C ILE A 378 4.75 -52.81 13.89
N LEU A 379 5.78 -52.06 13.49
CA LEU A 379 7.17 -52.41 13.78
C LEU A 379 7.54 -51.84 15.15
N LEU A 380 7.47 -52.71 16.16
CA LEU A 380 8.09 -52.51 17.47
C LEU A 380 9.61 -52.61 17.33
N ALA A 381 10.32 -51.49 17.44
CA ALA A 381 11.74 -51.50 17.74
C ALA A 381 11.92 -51.72 19.25
N SER A 382 12.47 -52.88 19.63
CA SER A 382 13.02 -53.09 20.98
C SER A 382 14.41 -52.46 21.08
N LYS A 383 14.74 -52.05 22.31
CA LYS A 383 15.97 -51.41 22.80
C LYS A 383 17.27 -51.99 22.26
#